data_AF-A0A8H4BDD1-F1
#
_entry.id   AF-A0A8H4BDD1-F1
#
_cell.length_a   1.000
_cell.length_b   1.000
_cell.length_c   1.000
_cell.angle_alpha   90.00
_cell.angle_beta   90.00
_cell.angle_gamma   90.00
#
_symmetry.space_group_name_H-M   'P 1'
#
loop_
_entity.id
_entity.type
_entity.pdbx_description
1 polymer ?
#
loop_
_entity_poly.entity_id
_entity_poly.type
_entity_poly.pdbx_seq_one_letter_code
_entity_poly.pdbx_strand_id
1 'polypeptide(L)'
;MILSRGYRLVGGQALLRLEAFDTMVDNPIEVLHTVMLDVGKALVKNLVRDDLNDQELDILQKLVRSYDSKGFKRKLSSSLRLRGSFVGRDYKIVLQQLPILLENMVIRRLVRMTPGFEAIKNCLGSLGRLISLIYISGITSHSHVYVQAIRCEYMQFKNCVLLHDGELRKMSTPKKKRATLHNTSKMHILCHLTEDIIRFGSPVFFYETEKGKQFNRFIREALFRTNRRGI
;
A
#
# COMPACT_ATOMS: atom_id res chain seq x y z
N MET A 1 41.69 21.94 -2.33
CA MET A 1 41.12 23.16 -2.92
C MET A 1 39.62 22.93 -3.11
N ILE A 2 38.80 23.24 -2.10
CA ILE A 2 37.34 23.03 -2.13
C ILE A 2 36.71 24.30 -2.71
N LEU A 3 36.10 24.18 -3.88
CA LEU A 3 35.33 25.24 -4.52
C LEU A 3 34.17 25.66 -3.61
N SER A 4 34.30 26.85 -3.03
CA SER A 4 33.23 27.57 -2.33
C SER A 4 32.18 28.06 -3.33
N ARG A 5 31.37 27.14 -3.87
CA ARG A 5 30.13 27.54 -4.55
C ARG A 5 29.09 27.88 -3.49
N GLY A 6 28.76 29.17 -3.41
CA GLY A 6 27.86 29.81 -2.45
C GLY A 6 26.41 29.34 -2.51
N TYR A 7 26.15 28.08 -2.20
CA TYR A 7 24.82 27.59 -1.86
C TYR A 7 24.63 27.76 -0.36
N ARG A 8 23.69 28.65 0.01
CA ARG A 8 23.24 28.82 1.40
C ARG A 8 22.72 27.46 1.88
N LEU A 9 23.41 26.84 2.84
CA LEU A 9 23.00 25.55 3.40
C LEU A 9 21.59 25.67 3.97
N VAL A 10 20.61 25.17 3.23
CA VAL A 10 19.26 24.95 3.75
C VAL A 10 19.30 23.70 4.62
N GLY A 11 18.56 23.70 5.74
CA GLY A 11 18.68 22.69 6.80
C GLY A 11 18.66 21.23 6.33
N GLY A 12 17.92 20.92 5.25
CA GLY A 12 17.93 19.57 4.65
C GLY A 12 19.26 19.15 4.01
N GLN A 13 20.01 20.07 3.41
CA GLN A 13 21.35 19.78 2.85
C GLN A 13 22.42 19.67 3.94
N ALA A 14 22.19 20.30 5.11
CA ALA A 14 23.06 20.17 6.28
C ALA A 14 22.97 18.75 6.88
N LEU A 15 21.77 18.17 6.92
CA LEU A 15 21.51 16.80 7.37
C LEU A 15 22.30 15.76 6.56
N LEU A 16 22.38 15.93 5.23
CA LEU A 16 23.14 15.04 4.33
C LEU A 16 24.66 15.08 4.56
N ARG A 17 25.17 16.02 5.35
CA ARG A 17 26.59 16.15 5.69
C ARG A 17 26.93 15.60 7.08
N LEU A 18 25.95 15.13 7.84
CA LEU A 18 26.20 14.48 9.12
C LEU A 18 26.88 13.14 8.86
N GLU A 19 28.07 12.92 9.40
CA GLU A 19 28.79 11.64 9.28
C GLU A 19 27.99 10.47 9.88
N ALA A 20 27.11 10.77 10.83
CA ALA A 20 26.21 9.78 11.44
C ALA A 20 24.95 9.48 10.61
N PHE A 21 24.73 10.13 9.47
CA PHE A 21 23.55 9.96 8.63
C PHE A 21 23.89 9.24 7.32
N ASP A 22 23.34 8.03 7.16
CA ASP A 22 23.38 7.24 5.93
C ASP A 22 22.00 7.25 5.25
N THR A 23 21.91 7.94 4.11
CA THR A 23 20.67 8.02 3.30
C THR A 23 20.06 6.66 2.92
N MET A 24 20.85 5.59 2.88
CA MET A 24 20.41 4.26 2.46
C MET A 24 19.77 3.47 3.60
N VAL A 25 20.08 3.80 4.86
CA VAL A 25 19.60 3.06 6.04
C VAL A 25 18.79 3.95 6.98
N ASP A 26 19.00 5.27 6.95
CA ASP A 26 18.31 6.30 7.76
C ASP A 26 17.05 6.87 7.09
N ASN A 27 16.49 6.14 6.13
CA ASN A 27 15.23 6.48 5.49
C ASN A 27 14.24 5.33 5.61
N PRO A 28 13.56 5.19 6.76
CA PRO A 28 12.63 4.10 6.97
C PRO A 28 11.44 4.11 5.99
N ILE A 29 10.81 2.95 5.85
CA ILE A 29 9.75 2.72 4.88
C ILE A 29 8.49 3.53 5.22
N GLU A 30 8.07 4.37 4.28
CA GLU A 30 6.75 5.01 4.29
C GLU A 30 5.66 3.97 3.97
N VAL A 31 5.19 3.26 5.01
CA VAL A 31 4.24 2.14 4.90
C VAL A 31 2.99 2.47 4.10
N LEU A 32 2.38 3.64 4.33
CA LEU A 32 1.17 4.05 3.61
C LEU A 32 1.43 4.10 2.09
N HIS A 33 2.56 4.66 1.69
CA HIS A 33 2.89 4.88 0.28
C HIS A 33 3.41 3.63 -0.38
N THR A 34 4.19 2.82 0.32
CA THR A 34 4.78 1.59 -0.22
C THR A 34 3.79 0.43 -0.22
N VAL A 35 3.12 0.17 0.91
CA VAL A 35 2.25 -1.01 1.07
C VAL A 35 0.85 -0.76 0.52
N MET A 36 0.19 0.33 0.93
CA MET A 36 -1.21 0.56 0.54
C MET A 36 -1.33 1.22 -0.83
N LEU A 37 -0.62 2.33 -1.06
CA LEU A 37 -0.80 3.16 -2.26
C LEU A 37 -0.02 2.71 -3.49
N ASP A 38 0.93 1.79 -3.34
CA ASP A 38 1.66 1.19 -4.46
C ASP A 38 1.30 -0.28 -4.62
N VAL A 39 1.79 -1.15 -3.74
CA VAL A 39 1.60 -2.60 -3.83
C VAL A 39 0.12 -2.99 -3.78
N GLY A 40 -0.59 -2.54 -2.74
CA GLY A 40 -2.03 -2.80 -2.60
C GLY A 40 -2.84 -2.19 -3.74
N LYS A 41 -2.49 -0.98 -4.18
CA LYS A 41 -3.11 -0.33 -5.35
C LYS A 41 -2.95 -1.16 -6.62
N ALA A 42 -1.77 -1.71 -6.87
CA ALA A 42 -1.50 -2.55 -8.03
C ALA A 42 -2.36 -3.84 -7.98
N LEU A 43 -2.44 -4.50 -6.83
CA LEU A 43 -3.26 -5.70 -6.66
C LEU A 43 -4.75 -5.42 -6.84
N VAL A 44 -5.29 -4.37 -6.22
CA VAL A 44 -6.71 -3.99 -6.42
C VAL A 44 -7.00 -3.68 -7.90
N LYS A 45 -6.05 -3.03 -8.58
CA LYS A 45 -6.18 -2.72 -10.00
C LYS A 45 -6.18 -3.98 -10.86
N ASN A 46 -5.31 -4.94 -10.59
CA ASN A 46 -5.28 -6.22 -11.29
C ASN A 46 -6.59 -6.99 -11.08
N LEU A 47 -7.07 -7.07 -9.83
CA LEU A 47 -8.32 -7.74 -9.50
C LEU A 47 -9.50 -7.19 -10.30
N VAL A 48 -9.68 -5.86 -10.27
CA VAL A 48 -10.81 -5.18 -10.90
C VAL A 48 -10.72 -5.17 -12.43
N ARG A 49 -9.50 -5.23 -13.01
CA ARG A 49 -9.32 -5.12 -14.47
C ARG A 49 -9.20 -6.46 -15.17
N ASP A 50 -8.55 -7.42 -14.53
CA ASP A 50 -8.07 -8.63 -15.17
C ASP A 50 -8.74 -9.90 -14.63
N ASP A 51 -9.12 -9.93 -13.35
CA ASP A 51 -9.60 -11.16 -12.69
C ASP A 51 -11.12 -11.19 -12.41
N LEU A 52 -11.82 -10.07 -12.60
CA LEU A 52 -13.28 -9.97 -12.41
C LEU A 52 -13.97 -9.49 -13.70
N ASN A 53 -15.08 -10.14 -14.05
CA ASN A 53 -16.00 -9.62 -15.07
C ASN A 53 -16.95 -8.55 -14.49
N ASP A 54 -17.74 -7.89 -15.35
CA ASP A 54 -18.62 -6.79 -14.93
C ASP A 54 -19.71 -7.21 -13.94
N GLN A 55 -20.20 -8.45 -14.00
CA GLN A 55 -21.20 -8.98 -13.07
C GLN A 55 -20.56 -9.27 -11.70
N GLU A 56 -19.40 -9.94 -11.69
CA GLU A 56 -18.66 -10.24 -10.45
C GLU A 56 -18.19 -8.96 -9.76
N LEU A 57 -17.78 -7.95 -10.53
CA LEU A 57 -17.40 -6.64 -10.01
C LEU A 57 -18.60 -5.90 -9.38
N ASP A 58 -19.79 -6.01 -9.97
CA ASP A 58 -21.01 -5.43 -9.39
C ASP A 58 -21.42 -6.13 -8.07
N ILE A 59 -21.27 -7.46 -8.02
CA ILE A 59 -21.46 -8.23 -6.79
C ILE A 59 -20.47 -7.76 -5.72
N LEU A 60 -19.17 -7.66 -6.04
CA LEU A 60 -18.16 -7.17 -5.11
C LEU A 60 -18.47 -5.76 -4.63
N GLN A 61 -18.92 -4.88 -5.54
CA GLN A 61 -19.31 -3.50 -5.20
C GLN A 61 -20.47 -3.46 -4.20
N LYS A 62 -21.48 -4.32 -4.38
CA LYS A 62 -22.61 -4.46 -3.44
C LYS A 62 -22.12 -4.96 -2.09
N LEU A 63 -21.29 -6.01 -2.07
CA LEU A 63 -20.72 -6.57 -0.85
C LEU A 63 -19.89 -5.55 -0.06
N VAL A 64 -19.03 -4.78 -0.72
CA VAL A 64 -18.23 -3.71 -0.10
C VAL A 64 -19.11 -2.64 0.54
N ARG A 65 -20.21 -2.25 -0.11
CA ARG A 65 -21.15 -1.24 0.40
C ARG A 65 -22.01 -1.74 1.55
N SER A 66 -22.41 -3.02 1.49
CA SER A 66 -23.22 -3.65 2.53
C SER A 66 -22.39 -4.14 3.71
N TYR A 67 -21.05 -4.20 3.57
CA TYR A 67 -20.18 -4.69 4.63
C TYR A 67 -20.31 -3.79 5.86
N ASP A 68 -20.83 -4.39 6.92
CA ASP A 68 -21.04 -3.74 8.21
C ASP A 68 -20.44 -4.61 9.30
N SER A 69 -19.57 -4.01 10.10
CA SER A 69 -18.77 -4.70 11.08
C SER A 69 -18.39 -3.70 12.16
N LYS A 70 -18.43 -4.12 13.43
CA LYS A 70 -18.02 -3.28 14.57
C LYS A 70 -16.59 -2.75 14.42
N GLY A 71 -15.75 -3.44 13.64
CA GLY A 71 -14.36 -3.04 13.35
C GLY A 71 -14.22 -1.97 12.25
N PHE A 72 -15.26 -1.69 11.46
CA PHE A 72 -15.19 -0.78 10.32
C PHE A 72 -16.23 0.34 10.41
N LYS A 73 -15.85 1.46 11.02
CA LYS A 73 -16.75 2.62 11.19
C LYS A 73 -17.06 3.39 9.90
N ARG A 74 -16.26 3.23 8.84
CA ARG A 74 -16.41 3.97 7.57
C ARG A 74 -16.71 3.02 6.42
N LYS A 75 -17.68 3.40 5.60
CA LYS A 75 -18.05 2.71 4.37
C LYS A 75 -17.35 3.33 3.16
N LEU A 76 -17.09 2.52 2.14
CA LEU A 76 -16.57 3.00 0.86
C LEU A 76 -17.66 3.78 0.12
N SER A 77 -17.42 5.06 -0.16
CA SER A 77 -18.33 5.88 -0.97
C SER A 77 -18.05 5.77 -2.47
N SER A 78 -16.78 5.56 -2.85
CA SER A 78 -16.34 5.49 -4.23
C SER A 78 -16.70 4.16 -4.90
N SER A 79 -16.81 4.18 -6.23
CA SER A 79 -17.08 2.96 -7.01
C SER A 79 -15.78 2.22 -7.33
N LEU A 80 -15.76 0.90 -7.17
CA LEU A 80 -14.71 -0.01 -7.65
C LEU A 80 -14.48 0.11 -9.16
N ARG A 81 -15.46 0.58 -9.93
CA ARG A 81 -15.30 0.86 -11.37
C ARG A 81 -14.35 2.02 -11.65
N LEU A 82 -14.05 2.88 -10.66
CA LEU A 82 -13.06 3.95 -10.77
C LEU A 82 -11.65 3.34 -10.69
N ARG A 83 -11.19 2.79 -11.83
CA ARG A 83 -9.96 2.00 -12.06
C ARG A 83 -8.64 2.75 -11.79
N GLY A 84 -8.46 3.29 -10.59
CA GLY A 84 -7.22 3.96 -10.14
C GLY A 84 -7.40 5.33 -9.48
N SER A 85 -8.63 5.81 -9.32
CA SER A 85 -8.93 7.14 -8.76
C SER A 85 -9.19 7.13 -7.25
N PHE A 86 -8.90 6.01 -6.58
CA PHE A 86 -9.01 5.92 -5.12
C PHE A 86 -7.95 6.77 -4.44
N VAL A 87 -8.37 7.44 -3.38
CA VAL A 87 -7.49 8.11 -2.44
C VAL A 87 -7.02 7.11 -1.37
N GLY A 88 -5.98 7.45 -0.59
CA GLY A 88 -5.42 6.53 0.39
C GLY A 88 -6.42 5.98 1.41
N ARG A 89 -7.42 6.78 1.78
CA ARG A 89 -8.54 6.33 2.63
C ARG A 89 -9.34 5.19 1.99
N ASP A 90 -9.63 5.29 0.70
CA ASP A 90 -10.43 4.29 -0.01
C ASP A 90 -9.65 2.98 -0.14
N TYR A 91 -8.36 3.08 -0.50
CA TYR A 91 -7.47 1.90 -0.53
C TYR A 91 -7.38 1.22 0.84
N LYS A 92 -7.30 1.98 1.94
CA LYS A 92 -7.31 1.42 3.28
C LYS A 92 -8.57 0.61 3.57
N ILE A 93 -9.75 1.16 3.26
CA ILE A 93 -11.03 0.46 3.46
C ILE A 93 -11.10 -0.80 2.60
N VAL A 94 -10.80 -0.67 1.29
CA VAL A 94 -10.90 -1.77 0.33
C VAL A 94 -9.93 -2.89 0.67
N LEU A 95 -8.65 -2.60 0.92
CA LEU A 95 -7.63 -3.62 1.20
C LEU A 95 -7.91 -4.40 2.48
N GLN A 96 -8.52 -3.77 3.49
CA GLN A 96 -8.89 -4.44 4.73
C GLN A 96 -10.12 -5.35 4.58
N GLN A 97 -11.05 -5.01 3.68
CA GLN A 97 -12.28 -5.79 3.47
C GLN A 97 -12.10 -6.91 2.44
N LEU A 98 -11.27 -6.70 1.41
CA LEU A 98 -11.13 -7.62 0.29
C LEU A 98 -10.84 -9.07 0.68
N PRO A 99 -9.91 -9.39 1.60
CA PRO A 99 -9.65 -10.78 1.98
C PRO A 99 -10.91 -11.53 2.40
N ILE A 100 -11.75 -10.88 3.20
CA ILE A 100 -13.00 -11.46 3.73
C ILE A 100 -14.05 -11.54 2.62
N LEU A 101 -14.19 -10.49 1.82
CA LEU A 101 -15.21 -10.42 0.79
C LEU A 101 -14.94 -11.39 -0.37
N LEU A 102 -13.67 -11.58 -0.76
CA LEU A 102 -13.30 -12.54 -1.80
C LEU A 102 -13.56 -13.97 -1.34
N GLU A 103 -13.25 -14.31 -0.07
CA GLU A 103 -13.63 -15.62 0.48
C GLU A 103 -15.14 -15.83 0.50
N ASN A 104 -15.91 -14.80 0.88
CA ASN A 104 -17.37 -14.86 0.82
C ASN A 104 -17.90 -15.10 -0.60
N MET A 105 -17.28 -14.48 -1.61
CA MET A 105 -17.66 -14.71 -3.01
C MET A 105 -17.34 -16.15 -3.45
N VAL A 106 -16.22 -16.72 -3.00
CA VAL A 106 -15.87 -18.13 -3.28
C VAL A 106 -16.87 -19.08 -2.63
N ILE A 107 -17.10 -18.94 -1.33
CA ILE A 107 -18.02 -19.81 -0.55
C ILE A 107 -19.43 -19.78 -1.14
N ARG A 108 -19.91 -18.61 -1.53
CA ARG A 108 -21.24 -18.42 -2.12
C ARG A 108 -21.30 -18.71 -3.62
N ARG A 109 -20.20 -19.15 -4.23
CA ARG A 109 -20.08 -19.43 -5.68
C ARG A 109 -20.50 -18.25 -6.56
N LEU A 110 -20.18 -17.03 -6.12
CA LEU A 110 -20.49 -15.77 -6.81
C LEU A 110 -19.39 -15.32 -7.77
N VAL A 111 -18.31 -16.09 -7.90
CA VAL A 111 -17.15 -15.78 -8.74
C VAL A 111 -16.58 -17.07 -9.31
N ARG A 112 -16.07 -17.00 -10.53
CA ARG A 112 -15.40 -18.13 -11.16
C ARG A 112 -14.00 -18.34 -10.57
N MET A 113 -13.70 -19.56 -10.13
CA MET A 113 -12.34 -19.95 -9.76
C MET A 113 -11.48 -20.14 -11.01
N THR A 114 -10.66 -19.14 -11.30
CA THR A 114 -9.58 -19.21 -12.28
C THR A 114 -8.24 -19.19 -11.56
N PRO A 115 -7.16 -19.74 -12.15
CA PRO A 115 -5.83 -19.68 -11.55
C PRO A 115 -5.36 -18.24 -11.24
N GLY A 116 -5.70 -17.27 -12.11
CA GLY A 116 -5.40 -15.85 -11.88
C GLY A 116 -6.16 -15.28 -10.68
N PHE A 117 -7.47 -15.56 -10.60
CA PHE A 117 -8.28 -15.14 -9.45
C PHE A 117 -7.79 -15.76 -8.13
N GLU A 118 -7.42 -17.03 -8.13
CA GLU A 118 -6.88 -17.69 -6.94
C GLU A 118 -5.54 -17.07 -6.51
N ALA A 119 -4.64 -16.83 -7.46
CA ALA A 119 -3.35 -16.19 -7.19
C ALA A 119 -3.53 -14.78 -6.59
N ILE A 120 -4.42 -13.96 -7.15
CA ILE A 120 -4.65 -12.60 -6.63
C ILE A 120 -5.39 -12.60 -5.28
N LYS A 121 -6.32 -13.54 -5.06
CA LYS A 121 -6.98 -13.75 -3.77
C LYS A 121 -5.93 -14.04 -2.69
N ASN A 122 -5.00 -14.95 -2.99
CA ASN A 122 -3.92 -15.31 -2.07
C ASN A 122 -2.99 -14.12 -1.77
N CYS A 123 -2.65 -13.31 -2.78
CA CYS A 123 -1.90 -12.07 -2.59
C CYS A 123 -2.61 -11.11 -1.64
N LEU A 124 -3.90 -10.84 -1.89
CA LEU A 124 -4.70 -9.91 -1.08
C LEU A 124 -4.89 -10.45 0.36
N GLY A 125 -5.09 -11.76 0.51
CA GLY A 125 -5.18 -12.41 1.82
C GLY A 125 -3.91 -12.27 2.65
N SER A 126 -2.74 -12.56 2.06
CA SER A 126 -1.45 -12.40 2.74
C SER A 126 -1.12 -10.93 3.00
N LEU A 127 -1.40 -10.03 2.04
CA LEU A 127 -1.25 -8.59 2.26
C LEU A 127 -2.15 -8.09 3.40
N GLY A 128 -3.38 -8.59 3.51
CA GLY A 128 -4.29 -8.24 4.59
C GLY A 128 -3.76 -8.61 5.98
N ARG A 129 -3.14 -9.79 6.12
CA ARG A 129 -2.44 -10.19 7.35
C ARG A 129 -1.24 -9.31 7.64
N LEU A 130 -0.40 -9.06 6.64
CA LEU A 130 0.76 -8.17 6.77
C LEU A 130 0.35 -6.75 7.19
N ILE A 131 -0.66 -6.15 6.56
CA ILE A 131 -1.22 -4.85 6.93
C ILE A 131 -1.70 -4.88 8.39
N SER A 132 -2.36 -5.96 8.81
CA SER A 132 -2.86 -6.07 10.19
C SER A 132 -1.71 -6.03 11.20
N LEU A 133 -0.59 -6.71 10.94
CA LEU A 133 0.60 -6.68 11.78
C LEU A 133 1.30 -5.32 11.78
N ILE A 134 1.43 -4.71 10.61
CA ILE A 134 2.06 -3.40 10.42
C ILE A 134 1.36 -2.31 11.23
N TYR A 135 0.02 -2.35 11.31
CA TYR A 135 -0.77 -1.31 11.99
C TYR A 135 -0.98 -1.56 13.49
N ILE A 136 -0.28 -2.52 14.09
CA ILE A 136 -0.26 -2.71 15.54
C ILE A 136 0.45 -1.51 16.20
N SER A 137 -0.27 -0.79 17.05
CA SER A 137 0.19 0.48 17.65
C SER A 137 0.92 0.32 18.99
N GLY A 138 0.99 -0.88 19.56
CA GLY A 138 1.62 -1.12 20.85
C GLY A 138 2.15 -2.53 20.97
N ILE A 139 3.47 -2.66 21.09
CA ILE A 139 4.16 -3.92 21.36
C ILE A 139 4.72 -3.80 22.76
N THR A 140 4.03 -4.40 23.74
CA THR A 140 4.39 -4.27 25.15
C THR A 140 5.46 -5.26 25.58
N SER A 141 5.60 -6.40 24.89
CA SER A 141 6.57 -7.46 25.17
C SER A 141 6.76 -8.35 23.93
N HIS A 142 7.81 -9.19 23.94
CA HIS A 142 8.07 -10.20 22.89
C HIS A 142 8.22 -9.62 21.46
N SER A 143 8.94 -8.50 21.33
CA SER A 143 9.18 -7.83 20.03
C SER A 143 9.79 -8.75 18.97
N HIS A 144 10.63 -9.71 19.36
CA HIS A 144 11.20 -10.71 18.45
C HIS A 144 10.13 -11.59 17.78
N VAL A 145 9.08 -11.99 18.51
CA VAL A 145 7.97 -12.78 17.94
C VAL A 145 7.19 -11.95 16.93
N TYR A 146 6.94 -10.68 17.25
CA TYR A 146 6.28 -9.75 16.35
C TYR A 146 7.07 -9.53 15.05
N VAL A 147 8.37 -9.23 15.16
CA VAL A 147 9.25 -9.05 14.01
C VAL A 147 9.32 -10.32 13.17
N GLN A 148 9.42 -11.49 13.82
CA GLN A 148 9.41 -12.77 13.12
C GLN A 148 8.07 -13.03 12.39
N ALA A 149 6.94 -12.68 13.01
CA ALA A 149 5.63 -12.80 12.37
C ALA A 149 5.54 -11.91 11.11
N ILE A 150 6.02 -10.67 11.18
CA ILE A 150 6.08 -9.78 10.02
C ILE A 150 6.99 -10.37 8.93
N ARG A 151 8.16 -10.88 9.30
CA ARG A 151 9.09 -11.51 8.36
C ARG A 151 8.44 -12.68 7.63
N CYS A 152 7.78 -13.57 8.37
CA CYS A 152 7.08 -14.73 7.82
C CYS A 152 5.95 -14.32 6.87
N GLU A 153 5.09 -13.38 7.29
CA GLU A 153 3.98 -12.90 6.45
C GLU A 153 4.48 -12.16 5.21
N TYR A 154 5.56 -11.38 5.32
CA TYR A 154 6.17 -10.75 4.16
C TYR A 154 6.73 -11.78 3.16
N MET A 155 7.40 -12.82 3.64
CA MET A 155 7.91 -13.90 2.77
C MET A 155 6.75 -14.66 2.09
N GLN A 156 5.68 -14.94 2.84
CA GLN A 156 4.48 -15.54 2.25
C GLN A 156 3.87 -14.62 1.18
N PHE A 157 3.74 -13.33 1.47
CA PHE A 157 3.21 -12.35 0.54
C PHE A 157 4.07 -12.27 -0.73
N LYS A 158 5.39 -12.22 -0.59
CA LYS A 158 6.35 -12.23 -1.70
C LYS A 158 6.18 -13.44 -2.60
N ASN A 159 6.01 -14.63 -2.00
CA ASN A 159 5.76 -15.85 -2.75
C ASN A 159 4.42 -15.82 -3.50
N CYS A 160 3.35 -15.31 -2.87
CA CYS A 160 2.07 -15.12 -3.54
C CYS A 160 2.20 -14.17 -4.75
N VAL A 161 2.91 -13.05 -4.60
CA VAL A 161 3.14 -12.08 -5.68
C VAL A 161 3.92 -12.71 -6.84
N LEU A 162 4.93 -13.53 -6.54
CA LEU A 162 5.71 -14.24 -7.56
C LEU A 162 4.83 -15.20 -8.38
N LEU A 163 3.95 -15.96 -7.71
CA LEU A 163 3.00 -16.86 -8.38
C LEU A 163 2.00 -16.07 -9.23
N HIS A 164 1.46 -14.97 -8.70
CA HIS A 164 0.54 -14.09 -9.43
C HIS A 164 1.16 -13.50 -10.69
N ASP A 165 2.40 -13.00 -10.59
CA ASP A 165 3.13 -12.49 -11.76
C ASP A 165 3.41 -13.60 -12.79
N GLY A 166 3.61 -14.85 -12.34
CA GLY A 166 3.72 -16.02 -13.19
C GLY A 166 2.43 -16.28 -13.99
N GLU A 167 1.27 -16.25 -13.34
CA GLU A 167 -0.03 -16.41 -14.00
C GLU A 167 -0.33 -15.25 -14.96
N LEU A 168 -0.03 -14.01 -14.57
CA LEU A 168 -0.17 -12.85 -15.44
C LEU A 168 0.67 -12.95 -16.72
N ARG A 169 1.89 -13.50 -16.62
CA ARG A 169 2.79 -13.74 -17.76
C ARG A 169 2.22 -14.77 -18.73
N LYS A 170 1.64 -15.88 -18.24
CA LYS A 170 0.98 -16.88 -19.09
C LYS A 170 -0.18 -16.29 -19.90
N MET A 171 -0.88 -15.33 -19.33
CA MET A 171 -1.99 -14.61 -19.98
C MET A 171 -1.55 -13.39 -20.80
N SER A 172 -0.25 -13.07 -20.83
CA SER A 172 0.26 -11.89 -21.51
C SER A 172 0.34 -12.12 -23.02
N THR A 173 -0.24 -11.20 -23.80
CA THR A 173 -0.10 -11.17 -25.26
C THR A 173 0.94 -10.12 -25.68
N PRO A 174 1.56 -10.21 -26.87
CA PRO A 174 2.61 -9.28 -27.32
C PRO A 174 2.19 -7.80 -27.30
N LYS A 175 0.89 -7.52 -27.41
CA LYS A 175 0.31 -6.16 -27.38
C LYS A 175 0.07 -5.59 -25.98
N LYS A 176 0.19 -6.39 -24.92
CA LYS A 176 0.01 -5.98 -23.51
C LYS A 176 1.20 -6.46 -22.68
N LYS A 177 2.33 -5.73 -22.70
CA LYS A 177 3.39 -5.91 -21.70
C LYS A 177 2.82 -5.55 -20.33
N ARG A 178 2.60 -6.55 -19.49
CA ARG A 178 2.09 -6.38 -18.11
C ARG A 178 3.28 -6.13 -17.18
N ALA A 179 3.19 -5.07 -16.39
CA ALA A 179 4.21 -4.76 -15.40
C ALA A 179 4.11 -5.76 -14.25
N THR A 180 5.23 -6.39 -13.90
CA THR A 180 5.32 -7.39 -12.85
C THR A 180 5.57 -6.72 -11.50
N LEU A 181 4.80 -7.09 -10.48
CA LEU A 181 4.89 -6.48 -9.16
C LEU A 181 6.13 -6.91 -8.36
N HIS A 182 6.61 -8.15 -8.52
CA HIS A 182 7.75 -8.70 -7.78
C HIS A 182 9.05 -7.91 -7.95
N ASN A 183 9.30 -7.37 -9.15
CA ASN A 183 10.51 -6.62 -9.49
C ASN A 183 10.38 -5.10 -9.29
N THR A 184 9.31 -4.64 -8.64
CA THR A 184 9.16 -3.21 -8.38
C THR A 184 10.11 -2.77 -7.27
N SER A 185 10.62 -1.53 -7.37
CA SER A 185 11.46 -0.92 -6.33
C SER A 185 10.75 -0.91 -4.98
N LYS A 186 9.43 -0.76 -4.96
CA LYS A 186 8.62 -0.81 -3.73
C LYS A 186 8.57 -2.19 -3.10
N MET A 187 8.50 -3.25 -3.90
CA MET A 187 8.59 -4.61 -3.39
C MET A 187 9.99 -4.91 -2.83
N HIS A 188 11.04 -4.39 -3.47
CA HIS A 188 12.40 -4.45 -2.93
C HIS A 188 12.51 -3.69 -1.61
N ILE A 189 12.05 -2.43 -1.57
CA ILE A 189 12.05 -1.61 -0.35
C ILE A 189 11.31 -2.32 0.80
N LEU A 190 10.18 -2.98 0.53
CA LEU A 190 9.41 -3.69 1.55
C LEU A 190 10.18 -4.86 2.21
N CYS A 191 11.25 -5.36 1.60
CA CYS A 191 12.09 -6.40 2.19
C CYS A 191 12.86 -5.93 3.43
N HIS A 192 13.08 -4.62 3.55
CA HIS A 192 13.78 -3.99 4.68
C HIS A 192 12.84 -3.63 5.84
N LEU A 193 11.54 -3.98 5.75
CA LEU A 193 10.55 -3.62 6.75
C LEU A 193 10.90 -4.14 8.15
N THR A 194 11.46 -5.35 8.24
CA THR A 194 11.81 -5.93 9.53
C THR A 194 12.99 -5.22 10.19
N GLU A 195 13.99 -4.87 9.39
CA GLU A 195 15.18 -4.14 9.78
C GLU A 195 14.81 -2.72 10.23
N ASP A 196 13.91 -2.06 9.50
CA ASP A 196 13.37 -0.76 9.88
C ASP A 196 12.60 -0.81 11.20
N ILE A 197 11.79 -1.84 11.41
CA ILE A 197 11.05 -2.01 12.66
C ILE A 197 11.99 -2.23 13.84
N ILE A 198 13.06 -2.99 13.66
CA ILE A 198 14.07 -3.21 14.70
C ILE A 198 14.78 -1.89 15.03
N ARG A 199 15.12 -1.11 14.00
CA ARG A 199 15.94 0.09 14.14
C ARG A 199 15.17 1.29 14.65
N PHE A 200 14.00 1.54 14.08
CA PHE A 200 13.20 2.74 14.36
C PHE A 200 12.07 2.42 15.33
N GLY A 201 11.48 1.22 15.29
CA GLY A 201 10.35 0.84 16.11
C GLY A 201 9.07 0.70 15.29
N SER A 202 7.90 0.97 15.89
CA SER A 202 6.62 0.70 15.22
C SER A 202 6.47 1.49 13.90
N PRO A 203 6.11 0.82 12.78
CA PRO A 203 6.04 1.46 11.46
C PRO A 203 5.01 2.60 11.38
N VAL A 204 4.02 2.58 12.26
CA VAL A 204 2.91 3.54 12.27
C VAL A 204 3.36 4.91 12.76
N PHE A 205 4.33 4.98 13.67
CA PHE A 205 4.74 6.22 14.32
C PHE A 205 5.65 7.09 13.45
N PHE A 206 6.43 6.50 12.55
CA PHE A 206 7.45 7.24 11.79
C PHE A 206 6.92 7.95 10.55
N TYR A 207 5.72 7.61 10.04
CA TYR A 207 5.31 8.02 8.69
C TYR A 207 3.85 8.47 8.54
N GLU A 208 3.38 9.32 9.44
CA GLU A 208 2.26 10.21 9.10
C GLU A 208 2.75 11.36 8.20
N THR A 209 3.25 11.06 7.00
CA THR A 209 3.35 12.10 5.95
C THR A 209 1.97 12.67 5.61
N GLU A 210 0.90 12.00 6.06
CA GLU A 210 -0.47 12.51 6.06
C GLU A 210 -0.57 13.86 6.77
N LYS A 211 0.14 14.10 7.89
CA LYS A 211 0.16 15.42 8.56
C LYS A 211 0.77 16.51 7.66
N GLY A 212 1.90 16.22 7.01
CA GLY A 212 2.50 17.13 6.03
C GLY A 212 1.64 17.32 4.77
N LYS A 213 0.99 16.27 4.28
CA LYS A 213 0.08 16.31 3.13
C LYS A 213 -1.23 17.04 3.45
N GLN A 214 -1.73 16.97 4.68
CA GLN A 214 -2.86 17.78 5.16
C GLN A 214 -2.47 19.27 5.19
N PHE A 215 -1.22 19.59 5.54
CA PHE A 215 -0.72 20.96 5.51
C PHE A 215 -0.73 21.57 4.09
N ASN A 216 -0.45 20.77 3.06
CA ASN A 216 -0.54 21.21 1.66
C ASN A 216 -1.95 21.69 1.28
N ARG A 217 -3.01 21.18 1.91
CA ARG A 217 -4.37 21.68 1.71
C ARG A 217 -4.50 23.10 2.23
N PHE A 218 -4.05 23.36 3.45
CA PHE A 218 -4.10 24.68 4.07
C PHE A 218 -3.26 25.70 3.28
N ILE A 219 -2.07 25.32 2.81
CA ILE A 219 -1.24 26.18 1.95
C ILE A 219 -2.01 26.55 0.67
N ARG A 220 -2.63 25.57 -0.02
CA ARG A 220 -3.42 25.86 -1.23
C ARG A 220 -4.60 26.77 -0.93
N GLU A 221 -5.36 26.50 0.12
CA GLU A 221 -6.50 27.33 0.53
C GLU A 221 -6.06 28.77 0.86
N ALA A 222 -4.93 28.94 1.54
CA ALA A 222 -4.35 30.27 1.82
C ALA A 222 -3.93 30.99 0.53
N LEU A 223 -3.22 30.32 -0.38
CA LEU A 223 -2.81 30.87 -1.67
C LEU A 223 -4.01 31.29 -2.53
N PHE A 224 -5.08 30.49 -2.56
CA PHE A 224 -6.32 30.84 -3.26
C PHE A 224 -6.98 32.11 -2.68
N ARG A 225 -6.91 32.29 -1.35
CA ARG A 225 -7.48 33.47 -0.67
C ARG A 225 -6.63 34.73 -0.87
N THR A 226 -5.31 34.62 -0.86
CA THR A 226 -4.41 35.76 -1.07
C THR A 226 -4.39 36.21 -2.53
N ASN A 227 -4.38 35.28 -3.48
CA ASN A 227 -4.32 35.62 -4.91
C ASN A 227 -5.62 36.24 -5.45
N ARG A 228 -6.76 36.09 -4.73
CA ARG A 228 -8.03 36.75 -5.07
C ARG A 228 -8.19 38.15 -4.49
N ARG A 229 -7.30 38.59 -3.59
CA ARG A 229 -7.31 39.94 -3.00
C ARG A 229 -6.35 40.91 -3.69
N GLY A 230 -5.71 40.48 -4.77
CA GLY A 230 -4.75 41.26 -5.57
C GLY A 230 -5.21 41.55 -6.99
N ILE A 231 -6.51 41.71 -7.22
CA ILE A 231 -7.11 42.28 -8.44
C ILE A 231 -8.10 43.35 -7.99
#